data_AF-A0A6J6F0G3-F1
#
_entry.id   AF-A0A6J6F0G3-F1
#
_cell.length_a   1.000
_cell.length_b   1.000
_cell.length_c   1.000
_cell.angle_alpha   90.00
_cell.angle_beta   90.00
_cell.angle_gamma   90.00
#
_symmetry.space_group_name_H-M   'P 1'
#
loop_
_entity.id
_entity.type
_entity.pdbx_description
1 polymer ?
#
loop_
_entity_poly.entity_id
_entity_poly.type
_entity_poly.pdbx_seq_one_letter_code
_entity_poly.pdbx_strand_id
1 'polypeptide(L)'
;MSREKNPFDNPVRISRQRNRLVIRYYPSGLITDPNDRVKLPGSWRADDPHEAAECKRIADELRARLYAHRAAHGCSVGVPSDVSVTLRNAVSAFITSLQDDVATGTLKAHQSKLKVLIVDHHGDVPITELHTIADEIIARADAPKPDGRPKAVNTRDGYRGSLAVFGTWLTKTHSVPDPFAGRVPPVVTRKERKATARAKVHRANPFARGEDIAVSKDEIPTMEQVIALRDAVLRRETSRPPTSPTSGRGSGGGAKPLEKEAAAQLAESVTAAAATGCREAEVLAMHTSRIDLATGRIVVDRQVDRYSPWDRGAEPYLVPPKHDRERTTLVWPSYLPRLAELCEHADEHNDGWLFVPTRKQRYWCKGFEDVIGRAKELLEWEHQEWVSQGRVGNEPLRFPFTFHALRHFYASHSLTPAPAGGLGWSLGLVQRCLGHSDVRTTQSVYRHVTDLEFIHAVSTPHTWPGL
;
A
#
# COMPACT_ATOMS: atom_id res chain seq x y z
N MET A 1 15.05 10.11 32.02
CA MET A 1 15.30 8.66 32.17
C MET A 1 15.98 8.15 30.91
N SER A 2 17.09 7.41 31.04
CA SER A 2 17.77 6.79 29.89
C SER A 2 16.87 5.73 29.27
N ARG A 3 16.64 5.79 27.95
CA ARG A 3 15.87 4.78 27.22
C ARG A 3 16.52 3.40 27.43
N GLU A 4 15.73 2.45 27.91
CA GLU A 4 16.15 1.06 28.08
C GLU A 4 16.62 0.52 26.71
N LYS A 5 17.82 -0.07 26.68
CA LYS A 5 18.43 -0.50 25.43
C LYS A 5 17.85 -1.84 25.02
N ASN A 6 17.41 -1.96 23.78
CA ASN A 6 16.95 -3.23 23.23
C ASN A 6 18.15 -4.18 23.05
N PRO A 7 18.22 -5.32 23.77
CA PRO A 7 19.33 -6.27 23.65
C PRO A 7 19.46 -6.89 22.25
N PHE A 8 18.43 -6.77 21.40
CA PHE A 8 18.40 -7.34 20.05
C PHE A 8 18.69 -6.36 18.93
N ASP A 9 18.84 -5.08 19.25
CA ASP A 9 19.23 -4.08 18.28
C ASP A 9 20.64 -4.41 17.72
N ASN A 10 21.08 -3.64 16.73
CA ASN A 10 22.28 -3.91 15.95
C ASN A 10 23.51 -4.09 16.86
N PRO A 11 24.07 -5.32 16.95
CA PRO A 11 25.17 -5.58 17.87
C PRO A 11 26.49 -5.02 17.35
N VAL A 12 26.52 -4.49 16.13
CA VAL A 12 27.69 -3.89 15.50
C VAL A 12 27.45 -2.40 15.29
N ARG A 13 28.30 -1.56 15.88
CA ARG A 13 28.25 -0.11 15.73
C ARG A 13 29.54 0.39 15.10
N ILE A 14 29.42 1.12 14.00
CA ILE A 14 30.49 1.96 13.47
C ILE A 14 30.50 3.25 14.30
N SER A 15 31.67 3.62 14.81
CA SER A 15 31.86 4.86 15.58
C SER A 15 33.02 5.66 15.00
N ARG A 16 32.88 6.98 14.97
CA ARG A 16 33.94 7.88 14.52
C ARG A 16 34.78 8.30 15.73
N GLN A 17 36.09 8.07 15.65
CA GLN A 17 37.10 8.49 16.61
C GLN A 17 38.11 9.38 15.87
N ARG A 18 38.02 10.70 16.08
CA ARG A 18 38.75 11.70 15.28
C ARG A 18 38.41 11.53 13.78
N ASN A 19 39.42 11.33 12.92
CA ASN A 19 39.23 11.09 11.50
C ASN A 19 39.21 9.61 11.11
N ARG A 20 39.02 8.70 12.08
CA ARG A 20 38.95 7.26 11.81
C ARG A 20 37.61 6.67 12.22
N LEU A 21 37.10 5.75 11.43
CA LEU A 21 35.99 4.86 11.75
C LEU A 21 36.53 3.63 12.47
N VAL A 22 35.83 3.19 13.51
CA VAL A 22 36.14 1.96 14.24
C VAL A 22 34.85 1.18 14.46
N ILE A 23 34.94 -0.14 14.30
CA ILE A 23 33.83 -1.05 14.53
C ILE A 23 33.89 -1.52 15.99
N ARG A 24 32.79 -1.35 16.71
CA ARG A 24 32.59 -1.90 18.05
C ARG A 24 31.43 -2.87 18.01
N TYR A 25 31.56 -4.01 18.66
CA TYR A 25 30.52 -5.03 18.65
C TYR A 25 30.37 -5.74 19.99
N TYR A 26 29.22 -6.37 20.19
CA TYR A 26 28.99 -7.25 21.33
C TYR A 26 29.36 -8.69 20.94
N PRO A 27 30.32 -9.35 21.61
CA PRO A 27 30.77 -10.70 21.25
C PRO A 27 29.68 -11.77 21.36
N SER A 28 28.83 -11.66 22.38
CA SER A 28 27.63 -12.51 22.55
C SER A 28 26.60 -12.29 21.43
N GLY A 29 26.81 -11.26 20.62
CA GLY A 29 25.84 -10.74 19.71
C GLY A 29 24.74 -9.97 20.43
N LEU A 30 24.62 -9.85 21.75
CA LEU A 30 23.50 -9.15 22.40
C LEU A 30 23.94 -7.82 23.01
N ILE A 31 23.10 -6.79 22.88
CA ILE A 31 23.40 -5.47 23.46
C ILE A 31 23.17 -5.52 24.97
N THR A 32 24.27 -5.58 25.71
CA THR A 32 24.31 -5.53 27.17
C THR A 32 24.88 -4.17 27.62
N ASP A 33 25.75 -4.14 28.63
CA ASP A 33 26.40 -2.92 29.07
C ASP A 33 27.28 -2.35 27.93
N PRO A 34 27.26 -1.05 27.63
CA PRO A 34 28.17 -0.46 26.64
C PRO A 34 29.67 -0.75 26.87
N ASN A 35 30.07 -1.12 28.09
CA ASN A 35 31.44 -1.56 28.42
C ASN A 35 31.76 -2.97 27.90
N ASP A 36 30.76 -3.81 27.63
CA ASP A 36 30.96 -5.16 27.09
C ASP A 36 31.31 -5.16 25.59
N ARG A 37 31.35 -3.99 24.96
CA ARG A 37 31.67 -3.84 23.55
C ARG A 37 33.15 -4.07 23.33
N VAL A 38 33.46 -5.03 22.47
CA VAL A 38 34.80 -5.26 21.95
C VAL A 38 35.02 -4.40 20.71
N LYS A 39 36.21 -3.80 20.61
CA LYS A 39 36.64 -3.08 19.41
C LYS A 39 37.23 -4.09 18.44
N LEU A 40 36.72 -4.15 17.21
CA LEU A 40 37.31 -4.97 16.16
C LEU A 40 38.71 -4.41 15.83
N PRO A 41 39.76 -5.24 15.72
CA PRO A 41 41.07 -4.78 15.26
C PRO A 41 40.97 -4.09 13.90
N GLY A 42 41.61 -2.93 13.77
CA GLY A 42 41.54 -2.10 12.56
C GLY A 42 40.87 -0.75 12.79
N SER A 43 41.11 0.17 11.85
CA SER A 43 40.44 1.47 11.78
C SER A 43 40.58 2.04 10.39
N TRP A 44 39.54 2.70 9.91
CA TRP A 44 39.41 3.16 8.53
C TRP A 44 39.35 4.68 8.49
N ARG A 45 39.89 5.34 7.48
CA ARG A 45 39.80 6.78 7.30
C ARG A 45 38.37 7.18 6.97
N ALA A 46 37.83 8.16 7.68
CA ALA A 46 36.45 8.61 7.49
C ALA A 46 36.28 9.54 6.28
N ASP A 47 37.38 10.17 5.85
CA ASP A 47 37.47 11.07 4.71
C ASP A 47 37.77 10.34 3.38
N ASP A 48 38.14 9.07 3.43
CA ASP A 48 38.37 8.23 2.25
C ASP A 48 37.11 7.39 1.93
N PRO A 49 36.43 7.62 0.79
CA PRO A 49 35.23 6.88 0.42
C PRO A 49 35.42 5.36 0.30
N HIS A 50 36.60 4.91 -0.13
CA HIS A 50 36.89 3.48 -0.28
C HIS A 50 37.07 2.81 1.08
N GLU A 51 37.84 3.43 1.98
CA GLU A 51 38.00 2.91 3.35
C GLU A 51 36.67 2.97 4.14
N ALA A 52 35.85 3.99 3.93
CA ALA A 52 34.53 4.09 4.56
C ALA A 52 33.56 3.00 4.07
N ALA A 53 33.54 2.72 2.76
CA ALA A 53 32.76 1.63 2.17
C ALA A 53 33.22 0.26 2.70
N GLU A 54 34.53 0.06 2.81
CA GLU A 54 35.12 -1.18 3.33
C GLU A 54 34.79 -1.40 4.82
N CYS A 55 34.88 -0.34 5.63
CA CYS A 55 34.45 -0.38 7.03
C CYS A 55 32.98 -0.80 7.16
N LYS A 56 32.11 -0.31 6.26
CA LYS A 56 30.69 -0.68 6.24
C LYS A 56 30.52 -2.15 5.87
N ARG A 57 31.19 -2.63 4.81
CA ARG A 57 31.16 -4.03 4.38
C ARG A 57 31.57 -4.99 5.51
N ILE A 58 32.68 -4.72 6.18
CA ILE A 58 33.17 -5.54 7.31
C ILE A 58 32.18 -5.51 8.49
N ALA A 59 31.59 -4.35 8.79
CA ALA A 59 30.59 -4.24 9.84
C ALA A 59 29.32 -5.04 9.52
N ASP A 60 28.92 -5.07 8.25
CA ASP A 60 27.75 -5.82 7.78
C ASP A 60 28.00 -7.33 7.80
N GLU A 61 29.20 -7.79 7.40
CA GLU A 61 29.62 -9.20 7.53
C GLU A 61 29.67 -9.67 8.99
N LEU A 62 30.25 -8.85 9.86
CA LEU A 62 30.29 -9.14 11.30
C LEU A 62 28.87 -9.22 11.88
N ARG A 63 27.98 -8.31 11.45
CA ARG A 63 26.58 -8.32 11.87
C ARG A 63 25.87 -9.60 11.43
N ALA A 64 26.05 -10.01 10.18
CA ALA A 64 25.49 -11.26 9.66
C ALA A 64 26.00 -12.47 10.45
N ARG A 65 27.30 -12.52 10.77
CA ARG A 65 27.89 -13.59 11.59
C ARG A 65 27.33 -13.62 13.01
N LEU A 66 27.17 -12.46 13.66
CA LEU A 66 26.61 -12.39 15.01
C LEU A 66 25.12 -12.76 15.02
N TYR A 67 24.36 -12.39 13.99
CA TYR A 67 22.98 -12.85 13.83
C TYR A 67 22.88 -14.36 13.60
N ALA A 68 23.78 -14.94 12.78
CA ALA A 68 23.85 -16.38 12.60
C ALA A 68 24.23 -17.10 13.91
N HIS A 69 25.17 -16.55 14.68
CA HIS A 69 25.54 -17.06 15.99
C HIS A 69 24.36 -17.04 16.97
N ARG A 70 23.61 -15.93 17.05
CA ARG A 70 22.37 -15.84 17.85
C ARG A 70 21.37 -16.93 17.45
N ALA A 71 21.16 -17.14 16.15
CA ALA A 71 20.23 -18.13 15.64
C ALA A 71 20.66 -19.58 15.94
N ALA A 72 21.97 -19.87 15.90
CA ALA A 72 22.49 -21.22 16.13
C ALA A 72 22.59 -21.60 17.60
N HIS A 73 22.88 -20.64 18.49
CA HIS A 73 23.19 -20.90 19.91
C HIS A 73 22.11 -20.38 20.88
N GLY A 74 21.06 -19.74 20.37
CA GLY A 74 20.04 -19.09 21.20
C GLY A 74 20.57 -17.88 21.98
N CYS A 75 19.71 -17.28 22.79
CA CYS A 75 20.07 -16.15 23.66
C CYS A 75 20.66 -16.60 25.01
N SER A 76 20.94 -17.89 25.20
CA SER A 76 21.23 -18.50 26.50
C SER A 76 22.71 -18.52 26.87
N VAL A 77 23.64 -18.28 25.92
CA VAL A 77 25.08 -18.33 26.21
C VAL A 77 25.58 -16.94 26.62
N GLY A 78 25.56 -16.67 27.93
CA GLY A 78 26.24 -15.51 28.55
C GLY A 78 25.41 -14.24 28.72
N VAL A 79 24.09 -14.29 28.56
CA VAL A 79 23.22 -13.20 29.00
C VAL A 79 23.08 -13.32 30.52
N PRO A 80 23.34 -12.26 31.30
CA PRO A 80 22.99 -12.26 32.71
C PRO A 80 21.54 -12.70 32.86
N SER A 81 21.24 -13.60 33.79
CA SER A 81 19.88 -14.15 34.07
C SER A 81 18.79 -13.08 34.19
N ASP A 82 19.19 -11.83 34.36
CA ASP A 82 18.36 -10.69 34.72
C ASP A 82 17.93 -9.86 33.50
N VAL A 83 18.48 -10.09 32.30
CA VAL A 83 18.08 -9.37 31.08
C VAL A 83 17.01 -10.16 30.33
N SER A 84 15.76 -10.04 30.80
CA SER A 84 14.63 -10.64 30.11
C SER A 84 14.35 -9.92 28.79
N VAL A 85 14.22 -10.70 27.73
CA VAL A 85 13.92 -10.20 26.38
C VAL A 85 12.44 -9.91 26.29
N THR A 86 12.04 -8.65 26.21
CA THR A 86 10.62 -8.31 26.09
C THR A 86 10.09 -8.44 24.66
N LEU A 87 8.78 -8.59 24.50
CA LEU A 87 8.14 -8.63 23.19
C LEU A 87 8.31 -7.35 22.38
N ARG A 88 8.35 -6.18 23.03
CA ARG A 88 8.65 -4.89 22.39
C ARG A 88 10.03 -4.89 21.73
N ASN A 89 11.00 -5.46 22.44
CA ASN A 89 12.38 -5.60 21.96
C ASN A 89 12.45 -6.55 20.75
N ALA A 90 11.77 -7.69 20.84
CA ALA A 90 11.69 -8.66 19.75
C ALA A 90 10.96 -8.13 18.51
N VAL A 91 9.80 -7.46 18.67
CA VAL A 91 9.08 -6.82 17.55
C VAL A 91 9.95 -5.76 16.89
N SER A 92 10.66 -4.94 17.66
CA SER A 92 11.55 -3.91 17.10
C SER A 92 12.70 -4.51 16.30
N ALA A 93 13.29 -5.61 16.80
CA ALA A 93 14.34 -6.35 16.09
C ALA A 93 13.81 -7.03 14.82
N PHE A 94 12.61 -7.63 14.88
CA PHE A 94 11.94 -8.18 13.70
C PHE A 94 11.73 -7.12 12.62
N ILE A 95 11.15 -5.97 12.97
CA ILE A 95 10.96 -4.87 12.00
C ILE A 95 12.30 -4.41 11.43
N THR A 96 13.34 -4.28 12.26
CA THR A 96 14.68 -3.92 11.77
C THR A 96 15.23 -4.95 10.78
N SER A 97 15.02 -6.25 11.06
CA SER A 97 15.48 -7.33 10.18
C SER A 97 14.81 -7.34 8.80
N LEU A 98 13.66 -6.67 8.64
CA LEU A 98 12.93 -6.58 7.37
C LEU A 98 13.31 -5.34 6.54
N GLN A 99 14.05 -4.37 7.08
CA GLN A 99 14.22 -3.05 6.47
C GLN A 99 14.81 -3.08 5.05
N ASP A 100 15.69 -4.04 4.77
CA ASP A 100 16.36 -4.18 3.48
C ASP A 100 15.74 -5.27 2.59
N ASP A 101 14.87 -6.12 3.15
CA ASP A 101 14.35 -7.32 2.48
C ASP A 101 12.93 -7.15 1.93
N VAL A 102 12.17 -6.14 2.40
CA VAL A 102 10.77 -5.92 1.98
C VAL A 102 10.49 -4.47 1.65
N ALA A 103 9.50 -4.24 0.77
CA ALA A 103 9.03 -2.91 0.45
C ALA A 103 8.57 -2.14 1.71
N THR A 104 8.83 -0.82 1.75
CA THR A 104 8.52 0.08 2.88
C THR A 104 7.07 -0.04 3.36
N GLY A 105 6.10 -0.21 2.45
CA GLY A 105 4.69 -0.40 2.82
C GLY A 105 4.43 -1.70 3.58
N THR A 106 5.07 -2.80 3.18
CA THR A 106 4.99 -4.09 3.88
C THR A 106 5.60 -3.97 5.28
N LEU A 107 6.77 -3.33 5.38
CA LEU A 107 7.45 -3.05 6.65
C LEU A 107 6.55 -2.26 7.61
N LYS A 108 5.98 -1.13 7.14
CA LYS A 108 5.07 -0.28 7.91
C LYS A 108 3.79 -1.02 8.31
N ALA A 109 3.26 -1.88 7.44
CA ALA A 109 2.10 -2.70 7.75
C ALA A 109 2.38 -3.68 8.88
N HIS A 110 3.51 -4.41 8.84
CA HIS A 110 3.93 -5.28 9.95
C HIS A 110 4.14 -4.50 11.24
N GLN A 111 4.86 -3.36 11.16
CA GLN A 111 5.12 -2.50 12.32
C GLN A 111 3.82 -2.04 12.98
N SER A 112 2.86 -1.52 12.21
CA SER A 112 1.58 -1.05 12.74
C SER A 112 0.76 -2.18 13.35
N LYS A 113 0.68 -3.34 12.69
CA LYS A 113 -0.14 -4.46 13.16
C LYS A 113 0.44 -5.10 14.42
N LEU A 114 1.74 -5.38 14.45
CA LEU A 114 2.40 -5.95 15.63
C LEU A 114 2.44 -4.96 16.79
N LYS A 115 2.51 -3.65 16.51
CA LYS A 115 2.36 -2.64 17.55
C LYS A 115 1.02 -2.78 18.27
N VAL A 116 -0.08 -2.77 17.50
CA VAL A 116 -1.45 -2.87 18.02
C VAL A 116 -1.71 -4.19 18.71
N LEU A 117 -1.22 -5.31 18.15
CA LEU A 117 -1.51 -6.64 18.70
C LEU A 117 -0.65 -7.01 19.90
N ILE A 118 0.62 -6.63 19.89
CA ILE A 118 1.63 -7.11 20.85
C ILE A 118 2.16 -5.95 21.68
N VAL A 119 2.76 -4.94 21.05
CA VAL A 119 3.57 -3.94 21.76
C VAL A 119 2.74 -3.07 22.72
N ASP A 120 1.52 -2.71 22.33
CA ASP A 120 0.66 -1.82 23.10
C ASP A 120 0.04 -2.48 24.34
N HIS A 121 0.00 -3.82 24.39
CA HIS A 121 -0.67 -4.57 25.46
C HIS A 121 0.25 -5.52 26.23
N HIS A 122 1.25 -6.07 25.55
CA HIS A 122 2.15 -7.11 26.06
C HIS A 122 3.62 -6.76 25.80
N GLY A 123 3.93 -5.50 25.46
CA GLY A 123 5.27 -5.09 25.04
C GLY A 123 6.36 -5.43 26.05
N ASP A 124 6.04 -5.45 27.34
CA ASP A 124 7.02 -5.65 28.41
C ASP A 124 7.05 -7.11 28.91
N VAL A 125 6.21 -8.00 28.35
CA VAL A 125 6.21 -9.44 28.66
C VAL A 125 7.44 -10.11 28.04
N PRO A 126 8.13 -11.00 28.77
CA PRO A 126 9.24 -11.78 28.21
C PRO A 126 8.81 -12.66 27.02
N ILE A 127 9.65 -12.78 25.99
CA ILE A 127 9.34 -13.61 24.81
C ILE A 127 9.15 -15.09 25.15
N THR A 128 9.75 -15.56 26.25
CA THR A 128 9.60 -16.92 26.75
C THR A 128 8.17 -17.21 27.23
N GLU A 129 7.45 -16.16 27.64
CA GLU A 129 6.05 -16.23 28.07
C GLU A 129 5.07 -16.00 26.92
N LEU A 130 5.54 -15.78 25.68
CA LEU A 130 4.65 -15.51 24.55
C LEU A 130 3.59 -16.61 24.34
N HIS A 131 3.93 -17.87 24.65
CA HIS A 131 3.00 -19.00 24.54
C HIS A 131 1.80 -18.92 25.49
N THR A 132 1.92 -18.24 26.64
CA THR A 132 0.83 -18.12 27.63
C THR A 132 -0.20 -17.07 27.21
N ILE A 133 0.22 -16.08 26.42
CA ILE A 133 -0.64 -14.95 25.97
C ILE A 133 -1.01 -15.02 24.48
N ALA A 134 -0.56 -16.05 23.75
CA ALA A 134 -0.77 -16.16 22.31
C ALA A 134 -2.25 -16.16 21.91
N ASP A 135 -3.10 -16.83 22.68
CA ASP A 135 -4.54 -16.90 22.39
C ASP A 135 -5.23 -15.55 22.57
N GLU A 136 -4.80 -14.74 23.54
CA GLU A 136 -5.28 -13.36 23.70
C GLU A 136 -4.88 -12.50 22.49
N ILE A 137 -3.62 -12.59 22.04
CA ILE A 137 -3.11 -11.87 20.87
C ILE A 137 -3.90 -12.23 19.61
N ILE A 138 -4.21 -13.51 19.41
CA ILE A 138 -5.02 -13.98 18.28
C ILE A 138 -6.45 -13.45 18.40
N ALA A 139 -7.07 -13.54 19.59
CA ALA A 139 -8.41 -13.01 19.81
C ALA A 139 -8.50 -11.50 19.49
N ARG A 140 -7.44 -10.73 19.81
CA ARG A 140 -7.34 -9.31 19.43
C ARG A 140 -7.27 -9.07 17.91
N ALA A 141 -6.69 -9.99 17.15
CA ALA A 141 -6.70 -9.90 15.68
C ALA A 141 -8.13 -9.91 15.14
N ASP A 142 -9.00 -10.72 15.74
CA ASP A 142 -10.40 -10.89 15.35
C ASP A 142 -11.36 -9.91 16.03
N ALA A 143 -10.95 -9.31 17.14
CA ALA A 143 -11.76 -8.36 17.91
C ALA A 143 -12.28 -7.22 17.01
N PRO A 144 -13.51 -6.74 17.24
CA PRO A 144 -14.06 -5.60 16.50
C PRO A 144 -13.19 -4.36 16.67
N LYS A 145 -13.41 -3.37 15.79
CA LYS A 145 -12.80 -2.05 15.91
C LYS A 145 -13.30 -1.35 17.20
N PRO A 146 -12.62 -0.29 17.68
CA PRO A 146 -13.07 0.46 18.85
C PRO A 146 -14.50 1.03 18.74
N ASP A 147 -15.00 1.21 17.52
CA ASP A 147 -16.37 1.65 17.22
C ASP A 147 -17.41 0.50 17.20
N GLY A 148 -17.02 -0.71 17.62
CA GLY A 148 -17.86 -1.90 17.65
C GLY A 148 -18.04 -2.59 16.30
N ARG A 149 -17.60 -1.99 15.19
CA ARG A 149 -17.78 -2.59 13.86
C ARG A 149 -16.86 -3.80 13.67
N PRO A 150 -17.33 -4.87 13.02
CA PRO A 150 -16.47 -6.00 12.70
C PRO A 150 -15.32 -5.54 11.78
N LYS A 151 -14.13 -6.09 12.01
CA LYS A 151 -13.02 -5.91 11.07
C LYS A 151 -13.34 -6.65 9.78
N ALA A 152 -12.99 -6.05 8.65
CA ALA A 152 -13.07 -6.72 7.36
C ALA A 152 -12.17 -7.98 7.34
N VAL A 153 -12.57 -9.01 6.60
CA VAL A 153 -11.86 -10.31 6.52
C VAL A 153 -10.38 -10.10 6.18
N ASN A 154 -10.10 -9.34 5.12
CA ASN A 154 -8.74 -9.01 4.67
C ASN A 154 -7.88 -8.32 5.75
N THR A 155 -8.50 -7.57 6.66
CA THR A 155 -7.82 -6.88 7.75
C THR A 155 -7.41 -7.91 8.81
N ARG A 156 -8.32 -8.81 9.20
CA ARG A 156 -8.04 -9.91 10.13
C ARG A 156 -6.95 -10.84 9.57
N ASP A 157 -7.03 -11.20 8.29
CA ASP A 157 -6.02 -11.99 7.61
C ASP A 157 -4.67 -11.28 7.59
N GLY A 158 -4.68 -9.96 7.35
CA GLY A 158 -3.49 -9.14 7.40
C GLY A 158 -2.82 -9.11 8.77
N TYR A 159 -3.59 -9.11 9.86
CA TYR A 159 -3.11 -9.24 11.24
C TYR A 159 -2.51 -10.63 11.50
N ARG A 160 -3.29 -11.68 11.21
CA ARG A 160 -2.89 -13.09 11.36
C ARG A 160 -1.62 -13.43 10.57
N GLY A 161 -1.51 -12.94 9.33
CA GLY A 161 -0.31 -13.11 8.51
C GLY A 161 0.92 -12.40 9.09
N SER A 162 0.75 -11.26 9.77
CA SER A 162 1.87 -10.59 10.46
C SER A 162 2.34 -11.38 11.68
N LEU A 163 1.41 -11.96 12.44
CA LEU A 163 1.74 -12.86 13.55
C LEU A 163 2.46 -14.12 13.06
N ALA A 164 2.01 -14.73 11.97
CA ALA A 164 2.64 -15.91 11.39
C ALA A 164 4.11 -15.66 11.02
N VAL A 165 4.38 -14.56 10.30
CA VAL A 165 5.76 -14.20 9.90
C VAL A 165 6.62 -13.87 11.12
N PHE A 166 6.06 -13.16 12.10
CA PHE A 166 6.77 -12.85 13.34
C PHE A 166 7.09 -14.10 14.17
N GLY A 167 6.15 -15.02 14.32
CA GLY A 167 6.33 -16.30 15.02
C GLY A 167 7.40 -17.17 14.38
N THR A 168 7.36 -17.31 13.04
CA THR A 168 8.39 -18.03 12.28
C THR A 168 9.77 -17.39 12.46
N TRP A 169 9.84 -16.05 12.44
CA TRP A 169 11.08 -15.32 12.70
C TRP A 169 11.60 -15.53 14.13
N LEU A 170 10.72 -15.56 15.14
CA LEU A 170 11.08 -15.85 16.52
C LEU A 170 11.69 -17.25 16.66
N THR A 171 11.08 -18.27 16.05
CA THR A 171 11.63 -19.62 16.04
C THR A 171 13.01 -19.69 15.40
N LYS A 172 13.18 -19.05 14.24
CA LYS A 172 14.47 -19.06 13.54
C LYS A 172 15.56 -18.30 14.29
N THR A 173 15.22 -17.16 14.89
CA THR A 173 16.20 -16.20 15.42
C THR A 173 16.46 -16.37 16.91
N HIS A 174 15.46 -16.81 17.66
CA HIS A 174 15.50 -16.90 19.12
C HIS A 174 15.24 -18.31 19.65
N SER A 175 15.03 -19.30 18.78
CA SER A 175 14.68 -20.68 19.17
C SER A 175 13.44 -20.76 20.07
N VAL A 176 12.59 -19.72 20.06
CA VAL A 176 11.31 -19.72 20.76
C VAL A 176 10.31 -20.48 19.89
N PRO A 177 9.65 -21.54 20.38
CA PRO A 177 8.61 -22.23 19.62
C PRO A 177 7.55 -21.25 19.13
N ASP A 178 7.23 -21.26 17.84
CA ASP A 178 6.24 -20.36 17.23
C ASP A 178 4.87 -20.64 17.89
N PRO A 179 4.36 -19.73 18.74
CA PRO A 179 3.12 -19.98 19.46
C PRO A 179 1.89 -19.73 18.58
N PHE A 180 2.08 -19.20 17.38
CA PHE A 180 1.04 -18.98 16.39
C PHE A 180 0.97 -20.13 15.37
N ALA A 181 1.96 -21.01 15.31
CA ALA A 181 1.99 -22.15 14.40
C ALA A 181 0.72 -23.02 14.58
N GLY A 182 0.00 -23.23 13.47
CA GLY A 182 -1.27 -23.98 13.46
C GLY A 182 -2.47 -23.24 14.06
N ARG A 183 -2.29 -22.06 14.67
CA ARG A 183 -3.37 -21.24 15.26
C ARG A 183 -3.78 -20.06 14.38
N VAL A 184 -2.84 -19.50 13.63
CA VAL A 184 -3.14 -18.55 12.55
C VAL A 184 -3.13 -19.29 11.21
N PRO A 185 -4.02 -18.94 10.27
CA PRO A 185 -4.00 -19.55 8.95
C PRO A 185 -2.59 -19.40 8.38
N PRO A 186 -1.94 -20.51 7.96
CA PRO A 186 -0.61 -20.43 7.40
C PRO A 186 -0.65 -19.52 6.17
N VAL A 187 0.47 -18.89 5.85
CA VAL A 187 0.65 -18.23 4.55
C VAL A 187 0.28 -19.25 3.48
N VAL A 188 -0.83 -19.02 2.76
CA VAL A 188 -1.57 -20.02 1.96
C VAL A 188 -0.62 -21.01 1.29
N THR A 189 -0.57 -22.22 1.82
CA THR A 189 0.38 -23.24 1.38
C THR A 189 -0.07 -23.86 0.05
N ARG A 190 0.86 -24.46 -0.70
CA ARG A 190 0.53 -25.22 -1.93
C ARG A 190 -0.47 -26.35 -1.66
N LYS A 191 -0.49 -26.91 -0.44
CA LYS A 191 -1.39 -27.99 0.01
C LYS A 191 -2.83 -27.48 0.17
N GLU A 192 -3.03 -26.30 0.74
CA GLU A 192 -4.36 -25.70 0.89
C GLU A 192 -4.93 -25.27 -0.45
N ARG A 193 -4.11 -24.74 -1.38
CA ARG A 193 -4.55 -24.49 -2.76
C ARG A 193 -5.10 -25.76 -3.42
N LYS A 194 -4.48 -26.91 -3.16
CA LYS A 194 -4.93 -28.23 -3.65
C LYS A 194 -6.20 -28.72 -2.95
N ALA A 195 -6.35 -28.46 -1.65
CA ALA A 195 -7.55 -28.80 -0.89
C ALA A 195 -8.76 -27.95 -1.31
N THR A 196 -8.59 -26.63 -1.45
CA THR A 196 -9.63 -25.73 -1.99
C THR A 196 -9.99 -26.10 -3.43
N ALA A 197 -9.02 -26.50 -4.26
CA ALA A 197 -9.29 -27.01 -5.60
C ALA A 197 -10.12 -28.31 -5.57
N ARG A 198 -9.79 -29.27 -4.69
CA ARG A 198 -10.60 -30.49 -4.50
C ARG A 198 -12.00 -30.19 -3.98
N ALA A 199 -12.14 -29.29 -3.00
CA ALA A 199 -13.44 -28.87 -2.48
C ALA A 199 -14.32 -28.22 -3.56
N LYS A 200 -13.71 -27.46 -4.49
CA LYS A 200 -14.42 -26.89 -5.65
C LYS A 200 -14.90 -27.96 -6.64
N VAL A 201 -14.20 -29.09 -6.77
CA VAL A 201 -14.61 -30.21 -7.64
C VAL A 201 -15.81 -30.97 -7.04
N HIS A 202 -15.85 -31.09 -5.72
CA HIS A 202 -16.88 -31.86 -5.01
C HIS A 202 -17.99 -31.00 -4.37
N ARG A 203 -18.14 -29.75 -4.79
CA ARG A 203 -19.19 -28.87 -4.25
C ARG A 203 -20.58 -29.40 -4.65
N ALA A 204 -21.52 -29.39 -3.69
CA ALA A 204 -22.88 -29.88 -3.90
C ALA A 204 -23.63 -29.15 -5.02
N ASN A 205 -23.38 -27.84 -5.16
CA ASN A 205 -23.84 -27.08 -6.31
C ASN A 205 -22.62 -26.71 -7.18
N PRO A 206 -22.42 -27.37 -8.34
CA PRO A 206 -21.31 -27.08 -9.25
C PRO A 206 -21.38 -25.69 -9.89
N PHE A 207 -22.40 -24.90 -9.57
CA PHE A 207 -22.56 -23.50 -9.97
C PHE A 207 -22.40 -22.52 -8.81
N ALA A 208 -22.49 -22.96 -7.54
CA ALA A 208 -22.27 -22.12 -6.36
C ALA A 208 -20.78 -21.81 -6.20
N ARG A 209 -20.35 -20.62 -6.60
CA ARG A 209 -18.96 -20.14 -6.46
C ARG A 209 -18.79 -19.55 -5.06
N GLY A 210 -17.62 -19.78 -4.44
CA GLY A 210 -17.28 -19.16 -3.15
C GLY A 210 -17.16 -17.64 -3.27
N GLU A 211 -17.07 -16.92 -2.15
CA GLU A 211 -17.01 -15.45 -2.07
C GLU A 211 -16.20 -14.87 -3.24
N ASP A 212 -16.92 -14.33 -4.22
CA ASP A 212 -16.37 -13.91 -5.51
C ASP A 212 -15.54 -12.63 -5.29
N ILE A 213 -14.35 -12.57 -5.89
CA ILE A 213 -13.51 -11.35 -5.95
C ILE A 213 -14.10 -10.34 -6.97
N ALA A 214 -15.36 -10.54 -7.36
CA ALA A 214 -16.06 -9.71 -8.31
C ALA A 214 -16.36 -8.37 -7.67
N VAL A 215 -16.07 -7.29 -8.39
CA VAL A 215 -16.52 -5.96 -8.01
C VAL A 215 -18.00 -5.87 -8.37
N SER A 216 -18.83 -5.45 -7.42
CA SER A 216 -20.25 -5.25 -7.72
C SER A 216 -20.42 -4.07 -8.68
N LYS A 217 -21.46 -4.10 -9.51
CA LYS A 217 -21.83 -2.95 -10.36
C LYS A 217 -22.05 -1.69 -9.51
N ASP A 218 -22.59 -1.86 -8.31
CA ASP A 218 -22.87 -0.77 -7.37
C ASP A 218 -21.61 -0.25 -6.65
N GLU A 219 -20.44 -0.87 -6.87
CA GLU A 219 -19.14 -0.45 -6.36
C GLU A 219 -18.30 0.31 -7.41
N ILE A 220 -18.89 0.57 -8.58
CA ILE A 220 -18.23 1.27 -9.70
C ILE A 220 -18.91 2.63 -9.89
N PRO A 221 -18.15 3.74 -9.91
CA PRO A 221 -18.73 5.05 -10.16
C PRO A 221 -19.29 5.16 -11.58
N THR A 222 -20.33 5.96 -11.76
CA THR A 222 -20.78 6.39 -13.09
C THR A 222 -19.84 7.47 -13.65
N MET A 223 -19.92 7.73 -14.97
CA MET A 223 -19.17 8.83 -15.57
C MET A 223 -19.51 10.18 -14.93
N GLU A 224 -20.79 10.41 -14.63
CA GLU A 224 -21.24 11.64 -13.97
C GLU A 224 -20.63 11.77 -12.57
N GLN A 225 -20.49 10.67 -11.82
CA GLN A 225 -19.82 10.68 -10.52
C GLN A 225 -18.31 10.95 -10.63
N VAL A 226 -17.65 10.45 -11.68
CA VAL A 226 -16.24 10.76 -11.96
C VAL A 226 -16.08 12.26 -12.25
N ILE A 227 -16.94 12.83 -13.11
CA ILE A 227 -16.95 14.26 -13.43
C ILE A 227 -17.25 15.10 -12.18
N ALA A 228 -18.25 14.72 -11.40
CA ALA A 228 -18.60 15.40 -10.16
C ALA A 228 -17.44 15.40 -9.15
N LEU A 229 -16.71 14.29 -9.01
CA LEU A 229 -15.53 14.24 -8.14
C LEU A 229 -14.41 15.17 -8.65
N ARG A 230 -14.12 15.17 -9.96
CA ARG A 230 -13.15 16.09 -10.58
C ARG A 230 -13.52 17.54 -10.28
N ASP A 231 -14.77 17.91 -10.54
CA ASP A 231 -15.26 19.27 -10.36
C ASP A 231 -15.25 19.67 -8.88
N ALA A 232 -15.57 18.75 -7.97
CA ALA A 232 -15.45 18.97 -6.54
C ALA A 232 -14.01 19.20 -6.08
N VAL A 233 -13.02 18.49 -6.65
CA VAL A 233 -11.59 18.78 -6.39
C VAL A 233 -11.27 20.20 -6.83
N LEU A 234 -11.63 20.60 -8.05
CA LEU A 234 -11.41 21.96 -8.54
C LEU A 234 -12.02 23.00 -7.60
N ARG A 235 -13.34 22.91 -7.32
CA ARG A 235 -14.05 23.84 -6.44
C ARG A 235 -13.44 23.91 -5.05
N ARG A 236 -13.10 22.74 -4.47
CA ARG A 236 -12.58 22.63 -3.11
C ARG A 236 -11.19 23.23 -2.98
N GLU A 237 -10.37 23.09 -4.01
CA GLU A 237 -8.98 23.53 -3.98
C GLU A 237 -8.82 25.01 -4.39
N THR A 238 -9.77 25.58 -5.14
CA THR A 238 -9.82 27.03 -5.46
C THR A 238 -10.61 27.89 -4.47
N SER A 239 -11.39 27.29 -3.58
CA SER A 239 -12.23 28.02 -2.62
C SER A 239 -11.69 27.92 -1.20
N ARG A 240 -11.90 28.97 -0.38
CA ARG A 240 -11.71 28.82 1.07
C ARG A 240 -12.76 27.83 1.60
N PRO A 241 -12.42 26.97 2.57
CA PRO A 241 -13.40 26.05 3.10
C PRO A 241 -14.62 26.81 3.66
N PRO A 242 -15.86 26.34 3.44
CA PRO A 242 -16.91 26.61 4.38
C PRO A 242 -16.40 26.12 5.74
N THR A 243 -16.40 26.99 6.74
CA THR A 243 -16.05 26.60 8.10
C THR A 243 -17.07 25.57 8.56
N SER A 244 -16.72 24.28 8.47
CA SER A 244 -17.58 23.24 9.03
C SER A 244 -17.66 23.45 10.54
N PRO A 245 -18.87 23.55 11.13
CA PRO A 245 -19.03 23.69 12.58
C PRO A 245 -18.49 22.50 13.37
N THR A 246 -18.22 21.36 12.73
CA THR A 246 -17.63 20.18 13.37
C THR A 246 -16.10 20.16 13.39
N SER A 247 -15.42 21.16 12.80
CA SER A 247 -13.95 21.30 12.87
C SER A 247 -13.47 21.95 14.18
N GLY A 248 -14.13 21.60 15.29
CA GLY A 248 -13.67 21.92 16.63
C GLY A 248 -12.54 20.99 17.06
N ARG A 249 -11.31 21.24 16.58
CA ARG A 249 -10.05 20.91 17.27
C ARG A 249 -8.85 21.44 16.47
N GLY A 250 -8.47 22.68 16.80
CA GLY A 250 -7.09 23.17 16.85
C GLY A 250 -6.17 22.93 15.65
N SER A 251 -6.17 23.84 14.70
CA SER A 251 -4.96 24.55 14.22
C SER A 251 -5.36 25.57 13.14
N GLY A 252 -4.79 26.78 13.23
CA GLY A 252 -5.29 27.98 12.58
C GLY A 252 -5.26 27.99 11.05
N GLY A 253 -6.14 28.83 10.48
CA GLY A 253 -6.11 29.27 9.09
C GLY A 253 -6.25 28.14 8.07
N GLY A 254 -7.47 27.91 7.56
CA GLY A 254 -7.68 26.98 6.46
C GLY A 254 -6.66 27.17 5.33
N ALA A 255 -6.21 26.07 4.74
CA ALA A 255 -5.19 26.08 3.70
C ALA A 255 -5.52 27.12 2.62
N LYS A 256 -4.53 27.92 2.21
CA LYS A 256 -4.74 28.92 1.16
C LYS A 256 -5.27 28.22 -0.11
N PRO A 257 -6.26 28.81 -0.79
CA PRO A 257 -6.67 28.35 -2.11
C PRO A 257 -5.49 28.22 -3.05
N LEU A 258 -5.54 27.22 -3.94
CA LEU A 258 -4.62 27.11 -5.06
C LEU A 258 -5.00 28.10 -6.16
N GLU A 259 -4.03 28.43 -7.00
CA GLU A 259 -4.30 29.05 -8.30
C GLU A 259 -5.17 28.11 -9.15
N LYS A 260 -6.00 28.70 -10.01
CA LYS A 260 -7.04 27.97 -10.73
C LYS A 260 -6.45 26.90 -11.64
N GLU A 261 -5.34 27.20 -12.29
CA GLU A 261 -4.62 26.33 -13.21
C GLU A 261 -4.06 25.11 -12.48
N ALA A 262 -3.36 25.32 -11.36
CA ALA A 262 -2.83 24.24 -10.52
C ALA A 262 -3.95 23.37 -9.92
N ALA A 263 -5.08 23.97 -9.52
CA ALA A 263 -6.24 23.23 -9.04
C ALA A 263 -6.91 22.41 -10.16
N ALA A 264 -7.00 22.97 -11.37
CA ALA A 264 -7.53 22.28 -12.54
C ALA A 264 -6.65 21.09 -12.94
N GLN A 265 -5.34 21.28 -12.99
CA GLN A 265 -4.39 20.20 -13.22
C GLN A 265 -4.55 19.09 -12.18
N LEU A 266 -4.60 19.43 -10.89
CA LEU A 266 -4.79 18.45 -9.83
C LEU A 266 -6.14 17.72 -9.94
N ALA A 267 -7.22 18.44 -10.27
CA ALA A 267 -8.54 17.86 -10.46
C ALA A 267 -8.54 16.80 -11.58
N GLU A 268 -7.81 17.03 -12.67
CA GLU A 268 -7.72 16.09 -13.79
C GLU A 268 -7.07 14.75 -13.43
N SER A 269 -6.39 14.63 -12.29
CA SER A 269 -5.91 13.33 -11.78
C SER A 269 -7.03 12.29 -11.64
N VAL A 270 -8.27 12.74 -11.37
CA VAL A 270 -9.47 11.89 -11.28
C VAL A 270 -9.80 11.30 -12.64
N THR A 271 -9.87 12.14 -13.68
CA THR A 271 -10.14 11.69 -15.05
C THR A 271 -8.98 10.84 -15.58
N ALA A 272 -7.73 11.24 -15.31
CA ALA A 272 -6.55 10.48 -15.72
C ALA A 272 -6.56 9.07 -15.12
N ALA A 273 -6.91 8.90 -13.84
CA ALA A 273 -7.07 7.59 -13.23
C ALA A 273 -8.18 6.76 -13.90
N ALA A 274 -9.31 7.39 -14.18
CA ALA A 274 -10.46 6.77 -14.85
C ALA A 274 -10.18 6.39 -16.32
N ALA A 275 -9.34 7.14 -17.03
CA ALA A 275 -9.08 6.97 -18.45
C ALA A 275 -7.83 6.11 -18.77
N THR A 276 -7.02 5.79 -17.75
CA THR A 276 -5.77 5.01 -17.92
C THR A 276 -5.74 3.72 -17.12
N GLY A 277 -6.60 3.60 -16.11
CA GLY A 277 -6.62 2.45 -15.20
C GLY A 277 -5.38 2.35 -14.31
N CYS A 278 -4.56 3.40 -14.22
CA CYS A 278 -3.41 3.43 -13.32
C CYS A 278 -3.85 3.44 -11.84
N ARG A 279 -3.01 2.86 -10.97
CA ARG A 279 -3.17 2.98 -9.51
C ARG A 279 -2.84 4.41 -9.10
N GLU A 280 -3.36 4.85 -7.95
CA GLU A 280 -3.11 6.19 -7.40
C GLU A 280 -1.63 6.61 -7.47
N ALA A 281 -0.72 5.82 -6.89
CA ALA A 281 0.71 6.15 -6.90
C ALA A 281 1.36 6.08 -8.30
N GLU A 282 0.77 5.36 -9.26
CA GLU A 282 1.22 5.33 -10.66
C GLU A 282 0.73 6.58 -11.40
N VAL A 283 -0.51 7.04 -11.12
CA VAL A 283 -1.04 8.32 -11.63
C VAL A 283 -0.18 9.48 -11.14
N LEU A 284 0.14 9.51 -9.84
CA LEU A 284 1.00 10.55 -9.27
C LEU A 284 2.45 10.50 -9.78
N ALA A 285 2.87 9.37 -10.37
CA ALA A 285 4.19 9.22 -11.00
C ALA A 285 4.17 9.46 -12.52
N MET A 286 3.04 9.91 -13.08
CA MET A 286 2.96 10.21 -14.51
C MET A 286 3.86 11.39 -14.86
N HIS A 287 4.67 11.15 -15.88
CA HIS A 287 5.60 12.12 -16.44
C HIS A 287 5.49 12.09 -17.96
N THR A 288 5.57 13.26 -18.61
CA THR A 288 5.40 13.42 -20.07
C THR A 288 6.32 12.51 -20.87
N SER A 289 7.56 12.31 -20.42
CA SER A 289 8.54 11.39 -21.05
C SER A 289 8.14 9.90 -21.12
N ARG A 290 7.01 9.51 -20.50
CA ARG A 290 6.45 8.15 -20.54
C ARG A 290 5.12 8.07 -21.29
N ILE A 291 4.71 9.16 -21.93
CA ILE A 291 3.44 9.29 -22.62
C ILE A 291 3.73 9.45 -24.11
N ASP A 292 3.25 8.51 -24.91
CA ASP A 292 3.19 8.62 -26.36
C ASP A 292 1.78 9.05 -26.75
N LEU A 293 1.61 10.35 -26.99
CA LEU A 293 0.32 10.94 -27.36
C LEU A 293 -0.15 10.48 -28.74
N ALA A 294 0.77 10.14 -29.66
CA ALA A 294 0.41 9.71 -31.00
C ALA A 294 -0.24 8.32 -31.00
N THR A 295 0.22 7.43 -30.12
CA THR A 295 -0.32 6.07 -29.98
C THR A 295 -1.25 5.90 -28.79
N GLY A 296 -1.40 6.92 -27.94
CA GLY A 296 -2.17 6.88 -26.70
C GLY A 296 -1.64 5.87 -25.69
N ARG A 297 -0.33 5.66 -25.67
CA ARG A 297 0.34 4.68 -24.79
C ARG A 297 1.02 5.38 -23.63
N ILE A 298 0.88 4.79 -22.45
CA ILE A 298 1.63 5.20 -21.26
C ILE A 298 2.46 4.01 -20.76
N VAL A 299 3.76 4.21 -20.63
CA VAL A 299 4.65 3.25 -19.96
C VAL A 299 4.54 3.44 -18.45
N VAL A 300 4.18 2.37 -17.75
CA VAL A 300 4.07 2.33 -16.29
C VAL A 300 5.19 1.46 -15.75
N ASP A 301 6.34 2.08 -15.53
CA ASP A 301 7.60 1.50 -15.05
C ASP A 301 7.95 1.96 -13.61
N ARG A 302 7.12 2.81 -13.01
CA ARG A 302 7.33 3.37 -11.66
C ARG A 302 6.03 3.83 -10.99
N GLN A 303 6.13 4.09 -9.69
CA GLN A 303 5.11 4.74 -8.87
C GLN A 303 5.78 5.61 -7.80
N VAL A 304 5.08 6.62 -7.29
CA VAL A 304 5.58 7.45 -6.18
C VAL A 304 5.64 6.60 -4.91
N ASP A 305 6.76 6.66 -4.19
CA ASP A 305 6.83 6.05 -2.87
C ASP A 305 5.94 6.82 -1.88
N ARG A 306 4.87 6.14 -1.47
CA ARG A 306 3.88 6.64 -0.51
C ARG A 306 4.48 7.15 0.81
N TYR A 307 5.64 6.65 1.21
CA TYR A 307 6.24 6.95 2.52
C TYR A 307 7.41 7.90 2.46
N SER A 308 7.84 8.29 1.27
CA SER A 308 8.95 9.21 1.08
C SER A 308 8.45 10.63 0.81
N PRO A 309 9.15 11.65 1.32
CA PRO A 309 8.78 13.04 1.08
C PRO A 309 9.09 13.43 -0.36
N TRP A 310 8.16 14.10 -1.03
CA TRP A 310 8.38 14.81 -2.28
C TRP A 310 8.37 16.31 -1.99
N ASP A 311 9.55 16.91 -1.97
CA ASP A 311 9.70 18.35 -1.82
C ASP A 311 9.40 19.04 -3.17
N ARG A 312 8.62 20.13 -3.14
CA ARG A 312 8.19 20.82 -4.36
C ARG A 312 9.41 21.33 -5.15
N GLY A 313 9.43 21.02 -6.46
CA GLY A 313 10.53 21.38 -7.36
C GLY A 313 11.71 20.40 -7.33
N ALA A 314 11.64 19.34 -6.52
CA ALA A 314 12.55 18.19 -6.61
C ALA A 314 11.88 17.03 -7.34
N GLU A 315 12.69 16.05 -7.76
CA GLU A 315 12.16 14.78 -8.26
C GLU A 315 11.50 13.98 -7.12
N PRO A 316 10.38 13.28 -7.38
CA PRO A 316 9.79 12.36 -6.41
C PRO A 316 10.71 11.18 -6.14
N TYR A 317 10.60 10.60 -4.94
CA TYR A 317 11.11 9.25 -4.72
C TYR A 317 10.22 8.25 -5.44
N LEU A 318 10.82 7.53 -6.39
CA LEU A 318 10.14 6.54 -7.21
C LEU A 318 10.54 5.14 -6.76
N VAL A 319 9.57 4.23 -6.81
CA VAL A 319 9.78 2.80 -6.61
C VAL A 319 9.17 2.03 -7.77
N PRO A 320 9.61 0.79 -8.03
CA PRO A 320 9.00 -0.02 -9.08
C PRO A 320 7.49 -0.22 -8.86
N PRO A 321 6.72 -0.47 -9.92
CA PRO A 321 5.30 -0.76 -9.83
C PRO A 321 5.04 -1.99 -8.97
N LYS A 322 3.79 -2.19 -8.56
CA LYS A 322 3.43 -3.36 -7.76
C LYS A 322 3.86 -4.65 -8.48
N HIS A 323 4.58 -5.51 -7.75
CA HIS A 323 5.19 -6.77 -8.24
C HIS A 323 6.36 -6.60 -9.20
N ASP A 324 6.94 -5.40 -9.30
CA ASP A 324 8.09 -5.11 -10.16
C ASP A 324 7.81 -5.46 -11.63
N ARG A 325 6.61 -5.10 -12.09
CA ARG A 325 6.14 -5.39 -13.46
C ARG A 325 5.85 -4.10 -14.19
N GLU A 326 6.73 -3.78 -15.12
CA GLU A 326 6.47 -2.78 -16.14
C GLU A 326 5.29 -3.22 -17.03
N ARG A 327 4.48 -2.25 -17.45
CA ARG A 327 3.43 -2.47 -18.44
C ARG A 327 3.17 -1.22 -19.25
N THR A 328 2.55 -1.40 -20.40
CA THR A 328 1.94 -0.31 -21.15
C THR A 328 0.44 -0.30 -20.88
N THR A 329 -0.11 0.87 -20.55
CA THR A 329 -1.56 1.09 -20.56
C THR A 329 -1.97 1.96 -21.73
N LEU A 330 -3.22 1.80 -22.17
CA LEU A 330 -3.81 2.61 -23.22
C LEU A 330 -4.70 3.68 -22.58
N VAL A 331 -4.59 4.89 -23.10
CA VAL A 331 -5.46 6.01 -22.76
C VAL A 331 -6.73 5.89 -23.60
N TRP A 332 -7.87 6.23 -23.00
CA TRP A 332 -9.10 6.37 -23.77
C TRP A 332 -8.95 7.41 -24.89
N PRO A 333 -9.36 7.11 -26.14
CA PRO A 333 -9.22 8.04 -27.25
C PRO A 333 -9.85 9.41 -26.97
N SER A 334 -10.99 9.45 -26.28
CA SER A 334 -11.69 10.68 -25.91
C SER A 334 -10.94 11.56 -24.90
N TYR A 335 -9.98 11.00 -24.16
CA TYR A 335 -9.18 11.73 -23.18
C TYR A 335 -7.84 12.24 -23.76
N LEU A 336 -7.41 11.74 -24.92
CA LEU A 336 -6.12 12.12 -25.52
C LEU A 336 -5.93 13.63 -25.72
N PRO A 337 -6.92 14.40 -26.23
CA PRO A 337 -6.75 15.85 -26.37
C PRO A 337 -6.49 16.53 -25.03
N ARG A 338 -7.22 16.12 -23.99
CA ARG A 338 -7.05 16.66 -22.65
C ARG A 338 -5.71 16.26 -22.03
N LEU A 339 -5.26 15.03 -22.28
CA LEU A 339 -3.94 14.59 -21.84
C LEU A 339 -2.82 15.38 -22.51
N ALA A 340 -2.97 15.75 -23.79
CA ALA A 340 -1.99 16.59 -24.50
C ALA A 340 -1.87 17.97 -23.82
N GLU A 341 -2.98 18.64 -23.53
CA GLU A 341 -2.99 19.91 -22.78
C GLU A 341 -2.32 19.78 -21.41
N LEU A 342 -2.56 18.66 -20.70
CA LEU A 342 -1.91 18.39 -19.42
C LEU A 342 -0.40 18.17 -19.56
N CYS A 343 0.06 17.53 -20.64
CA CYS A 343 1.47 17.34 -20.91
C CYS A 343 2.16 18.67 -21.20
N GLU A 344 1.56 19.51 -22.05
CA GLU A 344 2.09 20.84 -22.36
C GLU A 344 2.24 21.69 -21.09
N HIS A 345 1.20 21.75 -20.25
CA HIS A 345 1.27 22.46 -18.98
C HIS A 345 2.30 21.84 -18.02
N ALA A 346 2.45 20.52 -17.99
CA ALA A 346 3.42 19.83 -17.14
C ALA A 346 4.86 20.13 -17.57
N ASP A 347 5.14 20.12 -18.87
CA ASP A 347 6.46 20.46 -19.42
C ASP A 347 6.82 21.93 -19.12
N GLU A 348 5.85 22.85 -19.20
CA GLU A 348 6.09 24.27 -18.94
C GLU A 348 6.31 24.60 -17.44
N HIS A 349 5.56 23.96 -16.54
CA HIS A 349 5.49 24.41 -15.15
C HIS A 349 5.99 23.41 -14.10
N ASN A 350 6.11 22.13 -14.48
CA ASN A 350 6.28 21.04 -13.53
C ASN A 350 7.38 20.05 -13.93
N ASP A 351 8.30 20.46 -14.83
CA ASP A 351 9.39 19.61 -15.32
C ASP A 351 8.86 18.25 -15.79
N GLY A 352 7.76 18.28 -16.57
CA GLY A 352 7.11 17.11 -17.13
C GLY A 352 6.24 16.29 -16.16
N TRP A 353 6.18 16.60 -14.86
CA TRP A 353 5.33 15.89 -13.90
C TRP A 353 3.87 16.34 -13.98
N LEU A 354 2.95 15.42 -14.29
CA LEU A 354 1.54 15.77 -14.51
C LEU A 354 0.80 16.19 -13.24
N PHE A 355 1.14 15.61 -12.09
CA PHE A 355 0.42 15.85 -10.82
C PHE A 355 1.40 16.00 -9.65
N VAL A 356 1.91 17.22 -9.47
CA VAL A 356 2.92 17.55 -8.44
C VAL A 356 2.30 17.90 -7.08
N PRO A 357 3.07 17.80 -5.98
CA PRO A 357 2.61 18.21 -4.67
C PRO A 357 2.18 19.67 -4.64
N THR A 358 0.97 19.90 -4.14
CA THR A 358 0.46 21.25 -3.94
C THR A 358 0.66 21.71 -2.50
N ARG A 359 0.86 23.01 -2.31
CA ARG A 359 1.14 23.63 -1.00
C ARG A 359 2.40 23.03 -0.35
N LYS A 360 2.49 23.05 0.99
CA LYS A 360 3.60 22.49 1.78
C LYS A 360 3.44 20.98 2.06
N GLN A 361 2.74 20.25 1.17
CA GLN A 361 2.52 18.82 1.35
C GLN A 361 3.75 18.04 0.94
N ARG A 362 4.51 17.55 1.92
CA ARG A 362 5.71 16.74 1.66
C ARG A 362 5.37 15.28 1.37
N TYR A 363 4.38 14.70 2.02
CA TYR A 363 4.00 13.30 1.81
C TYR A 363 2.87 13.22 0.78
N TRP A 364 3.23 13.28 -0.50
CA TRP A 364 2.26 13.59 -1.56
C TRP A 364 1.13 12.57 -1.69
N CYS A 365 1.40 11.26 -1.66
CA CYS A 365 0.32 10.26 -1.70
C CYS A 365 -0.70 10.47 -0.57
N LYS A 366 -0.25 10.81 0.64
CA LYS A 366 -1.15 11.09 1.76
C LYS A 366 -1.88 12.43 1.58
N GLY A 367 -1.16 13.46 1.14
CA GLY A 367 -1.74 14.77 0.86
C GLY A 367 -2.80 14.73 -0.25
N PHE A 368 -2.58 13.89 -1.27
CA PHE A 368 -3.51 13.61 -2.35
C PHE A 368 -4.76 12.88 -1.85
N GLU A 369 -4.62 11.84 -1.01
CA GLU A 369 -5.77 11.22 -0.35
C GLU A 369 -6.62 12.24 0.42
N ASP A 370 -5.98 13.19 1.09
CA ASP A 370 -6.69 14.24 1.82
C ASP A 370 -7.40 15.23 0.87
N VAL A 371 -6.84 15.50 -0.33
CA VAL A 371 -7.52 16.27 -1.39
C VAL A 371 -8.80 15.54 -1.83
N ILE A 372 -8.69 14.26 -2.16
CA ILE A 372 -9.84 13.44 -2.58
C ILE A 372 -10.87 13.32 -1.44
N GLY A 373 -10.41 13.14 -0.20
CA GLY A 373 -11.27 13.10 0.99
C GLY A 373 -12.09 14.38 1.15
N ARG A 374 -11.45 15.55 1.06
CA ARG A 374 -12.13 16.85 1.14
C ARG A 374 -13.12 17.09 -0.01
N ALA A 375 -12.81 16.62 -1.22
CA ALA A 375 -13.73 16.72 -2.36
C ALA A 375 -14.97 15.83 -2.15
N LYS A 376 -14.79 14.62 -1.61
CA LYS A 376 -15.91 13.75 -1.22
C LYS A 376 -16.77 14.34 -0.11
N GLU A 377 -16.15 14.94 0.91
CA GLU A 377 -16.85 15.66 1.98
C GLU A 377 -17.69 16.82 1.42
N LEU A 378 -17.16 17.54 0.43
CA LEU A 378 -17.91 18.61 -0.25
C LEU A 378 -19.14 18.06 -0.96
N LEU A 379 -18.99 16.98 -1.75
CA LEU A 379 -20.13 16.36 -2.44
C LEU A 379 -21.19 15.83 -1.47
N GLU A 380 -20.77 15.23 -0.35
CA GLU A 380 -21.69 14.77 0.68
C GLU A 380 -22.43 15.94 1.35
N TRP A 381 -21.75 17.04 1.62
CA TRP A 381 -22.37 18.24 2.18
C TRP A 381 -23.35 18.89 1.20
N GLU A 382 -22.98 19.06 -0.08
CA GLU A 382 -23.85 19.61 -1.13
C GLU A 382 -25.14 18.77 -1.27
N HIS A 383 -25.00 17.43 -1.21
CA HIS A 383 -26.13 16.50 -1.22
C HIS A 383 -27.04 16.68 0.00
N GLN A 384 -26.47 16.68 1.22
CA GLN A 384 -27.25 16.85 2.45
C GLN A 384 -27.96 18.21 2.50
N GLU A 385 -27.32 19.28 2.04
CA GLU A 385 -27.94 20.60 1.94
C GLU A 385 -29.13 20.57 0.97
N TRP A 386 -28.97 19.96 -0.20
CA TRP A 386 -30.04 19.82 -1.19
C TRP A 386 -31.26 19.09 -0.63
N VAL A 387 -31.05 17.95 0.03
CA VAL A 387 -32.09 17.17 0.71
C VAL A 387 -32.78 18.01 1.79
N SER A 388 -32.01 18.73 2.61
CA SER A 388 -32.55 19.53 3.72
C SER A 388 -33.47 20.66 3.25
N GLN A 389 -33.26 21.15 2.02
CA GLN A 389 -34.06 22.19 1.40
C GLN A 389 -35.32 21.66 0.68
N GLY A 390 -35.59 20.35 0.76
CA GLY A 390 -36.76 19.73 0.14
C GLY A 390 -36.77 19.82 -1.39
N ARG A 391 -35.60 20.01 -2.02
CA ARG A 391 -35.49 20.11 -3.47
C ARG A 391 -35.65 18.72 -4.09
N VAL A 392 -36.59 18.57 -5.03
CA VAL A 392 -36.88 17.31 -5.72
C VAL A 392 -36.30 17.35 -7.13
N GLY A 393 -35.51 16.33 -7.49
CA GLY A 393 -34.84 16.20 -8.79
C GLY A 393 -33.49 16.91 -8.87
N ASN A 394 -32.58 16.41 -9.73
CA ASN A 394 -31.21 16.93 -9.95
C ASN A 394 -30.34 17.07 -8.68
N GLU A 395 -30.48 16.13 -7.75
CA GLU A 395 -29.69 16.10 -6.52
C GLU A 395 -28.17 16.03 -6.81
N PRO A 396 -27.32 16.77 -6.05
CA PRO A 396 -25.88 16.65 -6.15
C PRO A 396 -25.42 15.20 -5.99
N LEU A 397 -24.54 14.78 -6.90
CA LEU A 397 -24.02 13.42 -6.91
C LEU A 397 -23.11 13.18 -5.71
N ARG A 398 -23.30 12.03 -5.07
CA ARG A 398 -22.38 11.53 -4.05
C ARG A 398 -21.29 10.70 -4.70
N PHE A 399 -20.12 10.67 -4.06
CA PHE A 399 -19.03 9.76 -4.43
C PHE A 399 -18.66 8.86 -3.22
N PRO A 400 -19.40 7.77 -2.98
CA PRO A 400 -19.13 6.89 -1.83
C PRO A 400 -17.85 6.05 -1.99
N PHE A 401 -17.25 6.03 -3.17
CA PHE A 401 -16.17 5.11 -3.51
C PHE A 401 -14.78 5.57 -3.06
N THR A 402 -13.81 4.65 -3.10
CA THR A 402 -12.39 4.99 -2.96
C THR A 402 -11.82 5.45 -4.31
N PHE A 403 -10.66 6.13 -4.31
CA PHE A 403 -9.97 6.50 -5.55
C PHE A 403 -9.64 5.27 -6.42
N HIS A 404 -9.42 4.10 -5.80
CA HIS A 404 -9.19 2.85 -6.52
C HIS A 404 -10.38 2.42 -7.39
N ALA A 405 -11.61 2.86 -7.08
CA ALA A 405 -12.77 2.54 -7.88
C ALA A 405 -12.71 3.16 -9.29
N LEU A 406 -11.94 4.24 -9.50
CA LEU A 406 -11.70 4.82 -10.83
C LEU A 406 -10.98 3.83 -11.76
N ARG A 407 -10.10 2.99 -11.20
CA ARG A 407 -9.46 1.92 -11.94
C ARG A 407 -10.44 0.78 -12.29
N HIS A 408 -11.42 0.50 -11.42
CA HIS A 408 -12.48 -0.44 -11.74
C HIS A 408 -13.44 0.12 -12.80
N PHE A 409 -13.70 1.42 -12.76
CA PHE A 409 -14.43 2.14 -13.79
C PHE A 409 -13.73 2.07 -15.14
N TYR A 410 -12.41 2.35 -15.19
CA TYR A 410 -11.60 2.19 -16.41
C TYR A 410 -11.83 0.83 -17.06
N ALA A 411 -11.63 -0.23 -16.28
CA ALA A 411 -11.71 -1.59 -16.77
C ALA A 411 -13.13 -1.95 -17.21
N SER A 412 -14.14 -1.58 -16.43
CA SER A 412 -15.53 -1.87 -16.74
C SER A 412 -15.96 -1.18 -18.02
N HIS A 413 -15.73 0.13 -18.14
CA HIS A 413 -16.07 0.90 -19.34
C HIS A 413 -15.27 0.45 -20.57
N SER A 414 -14.00 0.07 -20.39
CA SER A 414 -13.18 -0.46 -21.49
C SER A 414 -13.71 -1.79 -22.01
N LEU A 415 -14.17 -2.68 -21.12
CA LEU A 415 -14.72 -4.00 -21.47
C LEU A 415 -16.15 -3.93 -21.99
N THR A 416 -16.95 -2.95 -21.55
CA THR A 416 -18.34 -2.79 -22.00
C THR A 416 -18.38 -2.62 -23.53
N PRO A 417 -19.23 -3.38 -24.24
CA PRO A 417 -19.35 -3.26 -25.70
C PRO A 417 -19.70 -1.85 -26.16
N ALA A 418 -19.19 -1.45 -27.33
CA ALA A 418 -19.47 -0.13 -27.90
C ALA A 418 -20.98 0.19 -28.06
N PRO A 419 -21.86 -0.74 -28.47
CA PRO A 419 -23.31 -0.48 -28.52
C PRO A 419 -23.94 -0.16 -27.15
N ALA A 420 -23.31 -0.59 -26.05
CA ALA A 420 -23.72 -0.28 -24.68
C ALA A 420 -23.00 0.94 -24.10
N GLY A 421 -22.28 1.70 -24.93
CA GLY A 421 -21.60 2.93 -24.54
C GLY A 421 -20.20 2.76 -23.94
N GLY A 422 -19.58 1.59 -24.06
CA GLY A 422 -18.19 1.36 -23.67
C GLY A 422 -17.21 1.37 -24.84
N LEU A 423 -16.00 0.82 -24.65
CA LEU A 423 -14.97 0.75 -25.69
C LEU A 423 -14.88 -0.60 -26.41
N GLY A 424 -15.51 -1.65 -25.87
CA GLY A 424 -15.49 -3.00 -26.45
C GLY A 424 -14.09 -3.62 -26.56
N TRP A 425 -13.16 -3.25 -25.69
CA TRP A 425 -11.82 -3.80 -25.68
C TRP A 425 -11.80 -5.24 -25.19
N SER A 426 -10.94 -6.06 -25.79
CA SER A 426 -10.80 -7.46 -25.37
C SER A 426 -10.29 -7.57 -23.92
N LEU A 427 -10.72 -8.64 -23.24
CA LEU A 427 -10.29 -8.95 -21.89
C LEU A 427 -8.76 -9.04 -21.75
N GLY A 428 -8.09 -9.63 -22.75
CA GLY A 428 -6.63 -9.71 -22.78
C GLY A 428 -5.95 -8.35 -22.90
N LEU A 429 -6.54 -7.42 -23.67
CA LEU A 429 -6.03 -6.05 -23.75
C LEU A 429 -6.17 -5.32 -22.42
N VAL A 430 -7.36 -5.34 -21.83
CA VAL A 430 -7.62 -4.67 -20.54
C VAL A 430 -6.76 -5.28 -19.42
N GLN A 431 -6.57 -6.61 -19.40
CA GLN A 431 -5.66 -7.25 -18.45
C GLN A 431 -4.24 -6.72 -18.55
N ARG A 432 -3.69 -6.54 -19.77
CA ARG A 432 -2.35 -5.97 -19.98
C ARG A 432 -2.28 -4.52 -19.51
N CYS A 433 -3.26 -3.69 -19.87
CA CYS A 433 -3.33 -2.30 -19.41
C CYS A 433 -3.36 -2.18 -17.88
N LEU A 434 -4.08 -3.09 -17.22
CA LEU A 434 -4.14 -3.15 -15.76
C LEU A 434 -2.87 -3.77 -15.14
N GLY A 435 -2.13 -4.60 -15.85
CA GLY A 435 -0.99 -5.34 -15.29
C GLY A 435 -1.42 -6.37 -14.25
N HIS A 436 -2.59 -6.99 -14.43
CA HIS A 436 -2.93 -8.18 -13.65
C HIS A 436 -2.05 -9.34 -14.08
N SER A 437 -1.66 -10.21 -13.15
CA SER A 437 -0.78 -11.33 -13.47
C SER A 437 -1.45 -12.43 -14.30
N ASP A 438 -2.78 -12.49 -14.29
CA ASP A 438 -3.59 -13.52 -14.91
C ASP A 438 -4.88 -12.89 -15.49
N VAL A 439 -5.25 -13.30 -16.71
CA VAL A 439 -6.51 -12.94 -17.38
C VAL A 439 -7.72 -13.41 -16.56
N ARG A 440 -7.62 -14.55 -15.87
CA ARG A 440 -8.70 -15.05 -15.01
C ARG A 440 -9.00 -14.11 -13.85
N THR A 441 -8.00 -13.40 -13.34
CA THR A 441 -8.21 -12.35 -12.33
C THR A 441 -9.08 -11.24 -12.91
N THR A 442 -8.75 -10.74 -14.10
CA THR A 442 -9.55 -9.70 -14.77
C THR A 442 -10.98 -10.18 -15.05
N GLN A 443 -11.14 -11.41 -15.57
CA GLN A 443 -12.47 -11.98 -15.82
C GLN A 443 -13.31 -12.12 -14.54
N SER A 444 -12.68 -12.58 -13.46
CA SER A 444 -13.38 -12.83 -12.20
C SER A 444 -13.75 -11.53 -11.50
N VAL A 445 -12.91 -10.49 -11.61
CA VAL A 445 -13.15 -9.17 -11.03
C VAL A 445 -14.25 -8.41 -11.79
N TYR A 446 -14.22 -8.44 -13.14
CA TYR A 446 -15.14 -7.65 -13.99
C TYR A 446 -16.26 -8.47 -14.60
N ARG A 447 -16.70 -9.49 -13.85
CA ARG A 447 -17.67 -10.47 -14.31
C ARG A 447 -19.00 -9.85 -14.74
N HIS A 448 -19.41 -8.77 -14.07
CA HIS A 448 -20.64 -8.03 -14.36
C HIS A 448 -20.71 -7.45 -15.77
N VAL A 449 -19.57 -7.21 -16.42
CA VAL A 449 -19.51 -6.79 -17.84
C VAL A 449 -19.16 -7.93 -18.78
N THR A 450 -18.31 -8.87 -18.38
CA THR A 450 -17.91 -9.98 -19.26
C THR A 450 -18.98 -11.04 -19.42
N ASP A 451 -19.83 -11.27 -18.42
CA ASP A 451 -20.90 -12.28 -18.50
C ASP A 451 -22.11 -11.82 -19.34
N LEU A 452 -22.15 -10.55 -19.80
CA LEU A 452 -23.17 -10.08 -20.75
C LEU A 452 -23.10 -10.86 -22.08
N GLU A 453 -21.91 -11.28 -22.51
CA GLU A 453 -21.74 -12.17 -23.67
C GLU A 453 -22.43 -13.52 -23.46
N PHE A 454 -22.43 -14.05 -22.23
CA PHE A 454 -23.13 -15.31 -21.90
C PHE A 454 -24.65 -15.16 -22.05
N ILE A 455 -25.20 -14.03 -21.63
CA ILE A 455 -26.64 -13.73 -21.75
C ILE A 455 -27.03 -13.59 -23.23
N HIS A 456 -26.18 -12.93 -24.04
CA HIS A 456 -26.40 -12.76 -25.47
C HIS A 456 -26.21 -14.06 -26.27
N ALA A 457 -25.24 -14.90 -25.89
CA ALA A 457 -25.00 -16.20 -26.53
C ALA A 457 -26.16 -17.18 -26.32
N VAL A 458 -26.79 -17.17 -25.14
CA VAL A 458 -27.98 -17.99 -24.87
C VAL A 458 -29.20 -17.55 -25.68
N SER A 459 -29.27 -16.26 -26.04
CA SER A 459 -30.41 -15.65 -26.74
C SER A 459 -30.22 -15.55 -28.26
N THR A 460 -29.07 -15.97 -28.79
CA THR A 460 -28.84 -16.01 -30.24
C THR A 460 -29.41 -17.31 -30.80
N PRO A 461 -30.51 -17.30 -31.59
CA PRO A 461 -30.99 -18.50 -32.25
C PRO A 461 -29.96 -18.95 -33.27
N HIS A 462 -29.22 -20.01 -32.96
CA HIS A 462 -28.44 -20.73 -33.94
C HIS A 462 -29.36 -21.67 -34.70
N THR A 463 -29.74 -21.29 -35.92
CA THR A 463 -30.20 -22.26 -36.91
C THR A 463 -28.99 -23.07 -37.38
N TRP A 464 -28.93 -24.33 -36.97
CA TRP A 464 -28.02 -25.29 -37.57
C TRP A 464 -28.45 -25.51 -39.01
N PRO A 465 -27.60 -25.28 -40.03
CA PRO A 465 -27.98 -25.56 -41.41
C PRO A 465 -28.27 -27.06 -41.55
N GLY A 466 -29.52 -27.42 -41.86
CA GLY A 466 -29.93 -28.81 -42.12
C GLY A 466 -30.58 -29.57 -40.97
N LEU A 467 -30.99 -28.89 -39.89
CA LEU A 467 -32.01 -29.35 -38.94
C LEU A 467 -33.22 -28.42 -39.04
#